data_AF-A0A835GRN6-F1
#
_entry.id   AF-A0A835GRN6-F1
#
_cell.length_a   1.000
_cell.length_b   1.000
_cell.length_c   1.000
_cell.angle_alpha   90.00
_cell.angle_beta   90.00
_cell.angle_gamma   90.00
#
_symmetry.space_group_name_H-M   'P 1'
#
loop_
_entity.id
_entity.type
_entity.pdbx_description
1 polymer ?
#
loop_
_entity_poly.entity_id
_entity_poly.type
_entity_poly.pdbx_seq_one_letter_code
_entity_poly.pdbx_strand_id
1 'polypeptide(L)'
;MCSIFESTIYPDPESEKAIMGSVVYCIHHKEGCQWSDELRKLKAHLNTCKHDAVLCAAQCGAMIPRVLMQDHLRYTCPRRRANCEHCHKEFSGSALEEHQGNCGHEPVYCENKCGAKVQRRHTQQHIQQHCSKRLVPCKHCGQSYTQDTVSAHGASCARAPVACPQRCGASGVPRADLAAHLRDHAAAAAAAALPCSFRDAGCRFKGTRQALEKHTEESCQQHLALVSALASRQARQLDSLRAAVARLSVNCSGALVWRISDWAAKMAEAKCKDGVELVSPAFYTSQYGYKLQASLFLNGNGAGEATHMSVYIKILPGEYDALLRWPFAHTVSFTLFDQSSSPDRACNIVESFVPDPTWKNFQRPSKEPDALGFGFPRFVSHEMLKKRNFIKDDVMFLRVKVDPSKIVAV
;
A
#
# COMPACT_ATOMS: atom_id res chain seq x y z
N MET A 1 36.25 -40.27 -117.89
CA MET A 1 37.47 -39.53 -117.51
C MET A 1 37.27 -38.08 -117.89
N CYS A 2 37.28 -37.16 -116.92
CA CYS A 2 37.70 -35.78 -117.13
C CYS A 2 38.01 -35.18 -115.74
N SER A 3 39.31 -35.03 -115.49
CA SER A 3 39.89 -34.42 -114.29
C SER A 3 39.74 -32.91 -114.36
N ILE A 4 39.26 -32.27 -113.29
CA ILE A 4 39.32 -30.81 -113.13
C ILE A 4 40.52 -30.52 -112.21
N PHE A 5 41.49 -29.81 -112.76
CA PHE A 5 42.73 -29.39 -112.11
C PHE A 5 42.47 -28.38 -110.99
N GLU A 6 43.19 -28.56 -109.88
CA GLU A 6 43.38 -27.56 -108.82
C GLU A 6 44.03 -26.30 -109.42
N SER A 7 43.38 -25.14 -109.25
CA SER A 7 43.92 -23.85 -109.66
C SER A 7 44.92 -23.34 -108.64
N THR A 8 46.18 -23.25 -109.07
CA THR A 8 47.26 -22.59 -108.33
C THR A 8 47.01 -21.07 -108.33
N ILE A 9 46.81 -20.49 -107.15
CA ILE A 9 46.63 -19.04 -106.97
C ILE A 9 48.03 -18.38 -107.00
N TYR A 10 48.26 -17.51 -107.99
CA TYR A 10 49.49 -16.72 -108.10
C TYR A 10 49.28 -15.33 -107.46
N PRO A 11 50.04 -14.95 -106.42
CA PRO A 11 49.93 -13.62 -105.82
C PRO A 11 50.53 -12.57 -106.76
N ASP A 12 49.73 -11.56 -107.13
CA ASP A 12 50.15 -10.41 -107.94
C ASP A 12 50.61 -9.23 -107.03
N PRO A 13 51.91 -8.93 -106.98
CA PRO A 13 52.46 -7.88 -106.10
C PRO A 13 51.95 -6.47 -106.42
N GLU A 14 51.58 -6.18 -107.67
CA GLU A 14 51.07 -4.86 -108.05
C GLU A 14 49.64 -4.65 -107.55
N SER A 15 48.78 -5.66 -107.69
CA SER A 15 47.43 -5.66 -107.12
C SER A 15 47.45 -5.57 -105.59
N GLU A 16 48.35 -6.28 -104.90
CA GLU A 16 48.47 -6.21 -103.44
C GLU A 16 48.88 -4.80 -102.97
N LYS A 17 49.81 -4.15 -103.68
CA LYS A 17 50.24 -2.77 -103.38
C LYS A 17 49.12 -1.76 -103.59
N ALA A 18 48.30 -1.92 -104.63
CA ALA A 18 47.15 -1.05 -104.90
C ALA A 18 46.03 -1.20 -103.85
N ILE A 19 45.76 -2.44 -103.42
CA ILE A 19 44.78 -2.74 -102.36
C ILE A 19 45.25 -2.15 -101.02
N MET A 20 46.51 -2.35 -100.65
CA MET A 20 47.06 -1.87 -99.37
C MET A 20 47.21 -0.34 -99.28
N GLY A 21 47.26 0.35 -100.42
CA GLY A 21 47.26 1.82 -100.53
C GLY A 21 45.87 2.46 -100.64
N SER A 22 44.79 1.67 -100.68
CA SER A 22 43.43 2.19 -100.76
C SER A 22 43.01 2.86 -99.45
N VAL A 23 42.36 4.02 -99.56
CA VAL A 23 41.84 4.75 -98.39
C VAL A 23 40.63 4.01 -97.83
N VAL A 24 40.70 3.68 -96.54
CA VAL A 24 39.64 3.00 -95.81
C VAL A 24 39.27 3.78 -94.56
N TYR A 25 38.01 3.63 -94.14
CA TYR A 25 37.50 4.21 -92.90
C TYR A 25 37.63 3.20 -91.76
N CYS A 26 37.72 3.69 -90.53
CA CYS A 26 37.62 2.84 -89.35
C CYS A 26 36.29 2.07 -89.35
N ILE A 27 36.32 0.81 -88.93
CA ILE A 27 35.11 -0.02 -88.80
C ILE A 27 34.07 0.63 -87.86
N HIS A 28 34.53 1.44 -86.90
CA HIS A 28 33.72 2.18 -85.93
C HIS A 28 33.38 3.61 -86.39
N HIS A 29 33.48 3.91 -87.69
CA HIS A 29 33.19 5.25 -88.22
C HIS A 29 31.76 5.72 -87.91
N LYS A 30 30.80 4.80 -87.96
CA LYS A 30 29.40 5.06 -87.59
C LYS A 30 29.19 5.31 -86.09
N GLU A 31 30.12 4.87 -85.24
CA GLU A 31 30.09 5.07 -83.78
C GLU A 31 30.82 6.35 -83.35
N GLY A 32 31.30 7.16 -84.32
CA GLY A 32 31.96 8.44 -84.07
C GLY A 32 33.47 8.44 -84.25
N CYS A 33 34.07 7.34 -84.74
CA CYS A 33 35.49 7.33 -85.08
C CYS A 33 35.76 8.06 -86.40
N GLN A 34 36.50 9.17 -86.36
CA GLN A 34 36.80 9.97 -87.56
C GLN A 34 38.05 9.53 -88.33
N TRP A 35 38.63 8.37 -88.02
CA TRP A 35 39.88 7.93 -88.66
C TRP A 35 39.64 7.37 -90.07
N SER A 36 40.43 7.86 -91.03
CA SER A 36 40.51 7.34 -92.41
C SER A 36 41.93 7.51 -92.95
N ASP A 37 42.53 6.45 -93.46
CA ASP A 37 43.87 6.45 -94.08
C ASP A 37 44.02 5.18 -94.94
N GLU A 38 45.21 4.91 -95.47
CA GLU A 38 45.53 3.71 -96.23
C GLU A 38 45.33 2.41 -95.43
N LEU A 39 44.84 1.37 -96.10
CA LEU A 39 44.55 0.05 -95.51
C LEU A 39 45.72 -0.54 -94.71
N ARG A 40 46.96 -0.36 -95.17
CA ARG A 40 48.17 -0.82 -94.44
C ARG A 40 48.30 -0.24 -93.01
N LYS A 41 47.74 0.94 -92.73
CA LYS A 41 47.80 1.60 -91.42
C LYS A 41 46.61 1.30 -90.52
N LEU A 42 45.55 0.68 -91.06
CA LEU A 42 44.32 0.37 -90.32
C LEU A 42 44.60 -0.48 -89.07
N LYS A 43 45.48 -1.49 -89.19
CA LYS A 43 45.83 -2.36 -88.05
C LYS A 43 46.47 -1.60 -86.89
N ALA A 44 47.31 -0.60 -87.17
CA ALA A 44 47.93 0.23 -86.13
C ALA A 44 46.91 1.16 -85.45
N HIS A 45 45.98 1.71 -86.24
CA HIS A 45 44.88 2.51 -85.70
C HIS A 45 43.96 1.69 -84.79
N LEU A 46 43.52 0.50 -85.21
CA LEU A 46 42.60 -0.34 -84.43
C LEU A 46 43.13 -0.62 -83.01
N ASN A 47 44.44 -0.86 -82.87
CA ASN A 47 45.08 -1.06 -81.55
C ASN A 47 44.95 0.16 -80.61
N THR A 48 44.77 1.37 -81.14
CA THR A 48 44.71 2.63 -80.37
C THR A 48 43.35 3.33 -80.49
N CYS A 49 42.41 2.76 -81.25
CA CYS A 49 41.12 3.37 -81.50
C CYS A 49 40.31 3.45 -80.19
N LYS A 50 39.82 4.65 -79.88
CA LYS A 50 39.09 4.93 -78.63
C LYS A 50 37.73 4.21 -78.54
N HIS A 51 37.13 3.90 -79.69
CA HIS A 51 35.85 3.20 -79.78
C HIS A 51 36.03 1.68 -79.84
N ASP A 52 37.26 1.20 -80.04
CA ASP A 52 37.52 -0.22 -80.06
C ASP A 52 37.33 -0.84 -78.67
N ALA A 53 36.61 -1.95 -78.64
CA ALA A 53 36.26 -2.63 -77.42
C ALA A 53 37.42 -3.50 -76.94
N VAL A 54 37.86 -3.30 -75.71
CA VAL A 54 38.95 -4.08 -75.09
C VAL A 54 38.48 -4.72 -73.80
N LEU A 55 39.18 -5.80 -73.40
CA LEU A 55 38.93 -6.45 -72.13
C LEU A 55 39.07 -5.47 -70.97
N CYS A 56 38.11 -5.54 -70.04
CA CYS A 56 38.14 -4.72 -68.84
C CYS A 56 39.44 -4.90 -68.05
N ALA A 57 40.06 -3.78 -67.63
CA ALA A 57 41.29 -3.76 -66.87
C ALA A 57 41.17 -4.45 -65.49
N ALA A 58 39.97 -4.48 -64.90
CA ALA A 58 39.67 -5.19 -63.66
C ALA A 58 39.31 -6.68 -63.88
N GLN A 59 39.51 -7.19 -65.11
CA GLN A 59 39.31 -8.60 -65.48
C GLN A 59 37.90 -9.12 -65.16
N CYS A 60 36.87 -8.29 -65.36
CA CYS A 60 35.48 -8.72 -65.21
C CYS A 60 34.95 -9.55 -66.39
N GLY A 61 35.73 -9.68 -67.47
CA GLY A 61 35.37 -10.45 -68.66
C GLY A 61 34.58 -9.67 -69.73
N ALA A 62 34.12 -8.44 -69.43
CA ALA A 62 33.40 -7.61 -70.40
C ALA A 62 34.36 -6.92 -71.39
N MET A 63 33.90 -6.79 -72.64
CA MET A 63 34.54 -6.00 -73.70
C MET A 63 33.94 -4.59 -73.69
N ILE A 64 34.73 -3.58 -73.38
CA ILE A 64 34.27 -2.21 -73.17
C ILE A 64 35.06 -1.27 -74.10
N PRO A 65 34.40 -0.37 -74.85
CA PRO A 65 35.08 0.67 -75.61
C PRO A 65 36.04 1.47 -74.72
N ARG A 66 37.27 1.73 -75.17
CA ARG A 66 38.30 2.42 -74.36
C ARG A 66 37.80 3.75 -73.78
N VAL A 67 36.96 4.48 -74.53
CA VAL A 67 36.35 5.74 -74.09
C VAL A 67 35.43 5.58 -72.86
N LEU A 68 34.76 4.43 -72.70
CA LEU A 68 33.85 4.15 -71.58
C LEU A 68 34.50 3.39 -70.42
N MET A 69 35.79 3.05 -70.52
CA MET A 69 36.48 2.20 -69.53
C MET A 69 36.51 2.83 -68.13
N GLN A 70 36.70 4.14 -68.00
CA GLN A 70 36.71 4.81 -66.69
C GLN A 70 35.33 4.78 -66.02
N ASP A 71 34.27 5.08 -66.78
CA ASP A 71 32.90 5.04 -66.27
C ASP A 71 32.49 3.61 -65.91
N HIS A 72 32.93 2.62 -66.70
CA HIS A 72 32.76 1.22 -66.36
C HIS A 72 33.40 0.89 -65.01
N LEU A 73 34.68 1.20 -64.83
CA LEU A 73 35.40 0.92 -63.57
C LEU A 73 34.81 1.65 -62.36
N ARG A 74 34.17 2.81 -62.57
CA ARG A 74 33.57 3.60 -61.50
C ARG A 74 32.15 3.14 -61.13
N TYR A 75 31.31 2.85 -62.14
CA TYR A 75 29.87 2.72 -61.93
C TYR A 75 29.27 1.35 -62.24
N THR A 76 29.82 0.58 -63.19
CA THR A 76 29.17 -0.66 -63.67
C THR A 76 30.03 -1.92 -63.59
N CYS A 77 31.33 -1.81 -63.29
CA CYS A 77 32.22 -2.97 -63.22
C CYS A 77 31.92 -3.81 -61.98
N PRO A 78 31.56 -5.10 -62.13
CA PRO A 78 31.32 -6.00 -60.99
C PRO A 78 32.55 -6.19 -60.09
N ARG A 79 33.76 -5.97 -60.65
CA ARG A 79 35.06 -6.08 -59.97
C ARG A 79 35.63 -4.73 -59.50
N ARG A 80 34.88 -3.62 -59.59
CA ARG A 80 35.32 -2.32 -59.04
C ARG A 80 35.58 -2.41 -57.54
N ARG A 81 36.47 -1.59 -56.99
CA ARG A 81 36.67 -1.45 -55.54
C ARG A 81 35.88 -0.25 -55.03
N ALA A 82 35.03 -0.46 -54.03
CA ALA A 82 34.24 0.59 -53.42
C ALA A 82 34.02 0.32 -51.92
N ASN A 83 33.91 1.38 -51.13
CA ASN A 83 33.70 1.28 -49.68
C ASN A 83 32.21 1.41 -49.33
N CYS A 84 31.77 0.67 -48.31
CA CYS A 84 30.45 0.88 -47.73
C CYS A 84 30.40 2.22 -46.98
N GLU A 85 29.35 3.02 -47.19
CA GLU A 85 29.18 4.32 -46.51
C GLU A 85 28.97 4.20 -44.98
N HIS A 86 28.52 3.04 -44.50
CA HIS A 86 28.20 2.83 -43.08
C HIS A 86 29.28 2.11 -42.29
N CYS A 87 30.02 1.17 -42.91
CA CYS A 87 31.08 0.42 -42.23
C CYS A 87 32.48 0.67 -42.78
N HIS A 88 32.61 1.46 -43.85
CA HIS A 88 33.86 1.86 -44.51
C HIS A 88 34.77 0.72 -45.00
N LYS A 89 34.33 -0.55 -44.90
CA LYS A 89 35.05 -1.70 -45.47
C LYS A 89 35.03 -1.65 -46.99
N GLU A 90 36.13 -2.06 -47.60
CA GLU A 90 36.30 -2.18 -49.05
C GLU A 90 35.68 -3.49 -49.56
N PHE A 91 34.92 -3.40 -50.67
CA PHE A 91 34.25 -4.51 -51.33
C PHE A 91 34.46 -4.45 -52.84
N SER A 92 34.28 -5.58 -53.53
CA SER A 92 34.06 -5.56 -54.98
C SER A 92 32.68 -4.99 -55.31
N GLY A 93 32.46 -4.48 -56.52
CA GLY A 93 31.17 -3.93 -56.95
C GLY A 93 30.00 -4.87 -56.68
N SER A 94 30.12 -6.14 -57.08
CA SER A 94 29.11 -7.17 -56.83
C SER A 94 28.88 -7.45 -55.34
N ALA A 95 29.96 -7.51 -54.55
CA ALA A 95 29.85 -7.76 -53.12
C ALA A 95 29.30 -6.56 -52.35
N LEU A 96 29.52 -5.34 -52.85
CA LEU A 96 28.94 -4.13 -52.28
C LEU A 96 27.44 -4.07 -52.52
N GLU A 97 26.97 -4.45 -53.70
CA GLU A 97 25.53 -4.55 -54.02
C GLU A 97 24.82 -5.58 -53.14
N GLU A 98 25.46 -6.72 -52.86
CA GLU A 98 24.92 -7.73 -51.91
C GLU A 98 25.00 -7.27 -50.44
N HIS A 99 26.01 -6.45 -50.10
CA HIS A 99 26.20 -5.88 -48.77
C HIS A 99 25.22 -4.72 -48.49
N GLN A 100 24.79 -3.98 -49.52
CA GLN A 100 23.80 -2.91 -49.40
C GLN A 100 22.50 -3.48 -48.82
N GLY A 101 21.99 -2.84 -47.78
CA GLY A 101 20.82 -3.34 -47.06
C GLY A 101 21.07 -4.52 -46.11
N ASN A 102 22.32 -4.99 -45.97
CA ASN A 102 22.73 -6.02 -44.99
C ASN A 102 23.84 -5.54 -44.04
N CYS A 103 24.27 -4.28 -44.17
CA CYS A 103 25.33 -3.73 -43.35
C CYS A 103 24.93 -3.65 -41.86
N GLY A 104 25.68 -4.33 -40.99
CA GLY A 104 25.43 -4.32 -39.54
C GLY A 104 25.53 -2.94 -38.88
N HIS A 105 26.22 -1.98 -39.50
CA HIS A 105 26.40 -0.61 -39.00
C HIS A 105 25.36 0.38 -39.53
N GLU A 106 24.57 -0.03 -40.53
CA GLU A 106 23.48 0.78 -41.05
C GLU A 106 22.47 1.09 -39.94
N PRO A 107 22.13 2.37 -39.69
CA PRO A 107 21.11 2.74 -38.73
C PRO A 107 19.72 2.39 -39.27
N VAL A 108 19.06 1.45 -38.61
CA VAL A 108 17.69 1.03 -38.94
C VAL A 108 16.72 1.49 -37.85
N TYR A 109 15.47 1.73 -38.23
CA TYR A 109 14.42 1.99 -37.24
C TYR A 109 14.05 0.71 -36.50
N CYS A 110 13.77 0.84 -35.21
CA CYS A 110 13.26 -0.28 -34.42
C CYS A 110 11.92 -0.80 -34.97
N GLU A 111 11.81 -2.11 -35.14
CA GLU A 111 10.63 -2.82 -35.65
C GLU A 111 9.38 -2.59 -34.78
N ASN A 112 9.57 -2.38 -33.47
CA ASN A 112 8.48 -2.07 -32.53
C ASN A 112 7.97 -0.62 -32.62
N LYS A 113 8.41 0.16 -33.63
CA LYS A 113 7.99 1.56 -33.87
C LYS A 113 8.11 2.44 -32.62
N CYS A 114 9.21 2.27 -31.87
CA CYS A 114 9.53 3.10 -30.70
C CYS A 114 10.11 4.46 -31.08
N GLY A 115 10.48 4.67 -32.34
CA GLY A 115 11.08 5.92 -32.86
C GLY A 115 12.61 5.96 -32.79
N ALA A 116 13.27 4.99 -32.15
CA ALA A 116 14.72 4.94 -32.08
C ALA A 116 15.35 4.42 -33.39
N LYS A 117 16.46 5.06 -33.81
CA LYS A 117 17.38 4.54 -34.83
C LYS A 117 18.55 3.84 -34.13
N VAL A 118 18.78 2.58 -34.48
CA VAL A 118 19.84 1.75 -33.90
C VAL A 118 20.61 1.05 -35.01
N GLN A 119 21.91 0.78 -34.78
CA GLN A 119 22.69 -0.03 -35.71
C GLN A 119 22.06 -1.42 -35.83
N ARG A 120 21.93 -1.93 -37.06
CA ARG A 120 21.31 -3.23 -37.36
C ARG A 120 21.82 -4.37 -36.46
N ARG A 121 23.12 -4.40 -36.16
CA ARG A 121 23.72 -5.42 -35.25
C ARG A 121 23.22 -5.37 -33.80
N HIS A 122 22.75 -4.23 -33.33
CA HIS A 122 22.27 -4.02 -31.95
C HIS A 122 20.74 -3.96 -31.86
N THR A 123 20.02 -4.12 -32.96
CA THR A 123 18.54 -4.05 -32.98
C THR A 123 17.91 -5.09 -32.06
N GLN A 124 18.42 -6.33 -32.06
CA GLN A 124 17.89 -7.39 -31.19
C GLN A 124 18.11 -7.09 -29.70
N GLN A 125 19.32 -6.65 -29.33
CA GLN A 125 19.61 -6.25 -27.94
C GLN A 125 18.73 -5.07 -27.51
N HIS A 126 18.55 -4.07 -28.38
CA HIS A 126 17.64 -2.96 -28.12
C HIS A 126 16.21 -3.46 -27.86
N ILE A 127 15.65 -4.31 -28.73
CA ILE A 127 14.29 -4.85 -28.59
C ILE A 127 14.12 -5.58 -27.26
N GLN A 128 15.10 -6.39 -26.84
CA GLN A 128 14.98 -7.19 -25.62
C GLN A 128 15.18 -6.38 -24.34
N GLN A 129 16.13 -5.44 -24.32
CA GLN A 129 16.60 -4.84 -23.07
C GLN A 129 16.24 -3.35 -22.92
N HIS A 130 16.17 -2.59 -24.02
CA HIS A 130 16.12 -1.13 -23.97
C HIS A 130 14.89 -0.52 -24.66
N CYS A 131 14.11 -1.30 -25.38
CA CYS A 131 12.94 -0.81 -26.11
C CYS A 131 11.78 -0.54 -25.16
N SER A 132 11.35 0.72 -25.10
CA SER A 132 10.15 1.16 -24.34
C SER A 132 8.87 0.50 -24.83
N LYS A 133 8.84 0.06 -26.10
CA LYS A 133 7.73 -0.67 -26.72
C LYS A 133 8.02 -2.18 -26.88
N ARG A 134 8.92 -2.77 -26.08
CA ARG A 134 9.13 -4.22 -26.15
C ARG A 134 7.85 -4.96 -25.76
N LEU A 135 7.62 -6.10 -26.39
CA LEU A 135 6.51 -6.97 -26.04
C LEU A 135 6.84 -7.80 -24.81
N VAL A 136 5.93 -7.81 -23.83
CA VAL A 136 6.01 -8.57 -22.59
C VAL A 136 4.72 -9.37 -22.40
N PRO A 137 4.81 -10.68 -22.14
CA PRO A 137 3.63 -11.50 -21.88
C PRO A 137 3.02 -11.16 -20.53
N CYS A 138 1.69 -11.03 -20.49
CA CYS A 138 0.96 -10.91 -19.23
C CYS A 138 1.10 -12.20 -18.42
N LYS A 139 1.46 -12.09 -17.14
CA LYS A 139 1.56 -13.23 -16.20
C LYS A 139 0.26 -14.01 -15.98
N HIS A 140 -0.89 -13.44 -16.35
CA HIS A 140 -2.21 -14.04 -16.12
C HIS A 140 -2.83 -14.63 -17.39
N CYS A 141 -2.75 -13.92 -18.53
CA CYS A 141 -3.35 -14.40 -19.79
C CYS A 141 -2.34 -14.90 -20.83
N GLY A 142 -1.05 -14.63 -20.66
CA GLY A 142 0.00 -15.02 -21.61
C GLY A 142 0.05 -14.18 -22.90
N GLN A 143 -0.92 -13.30 -23.15
CA GLN A 143 -0.88 -12.42 -24.31
C GLN A 143 0.22 -11.37 -24.18
N SER A 144 0.84 -11.02 -25.30
CA SER A 144 1.94 -10.06 -25.37
C SER A 144 1.42 -8.64 -25.51
N TYR A 145 1.89 -7.74 -24.64
CA TYR A 145 1.57 -6.32 -24.65
C TYR A 145 2.86 -5.51 -24.66
N THR A 146 2.80 -4.25 -25.09
CA THR A 146 3.96 -3.37 -24.97
C THR A 146 4.25 -3.07 -23.49
N GLN A 147 5.52 -2.90 -23.13
CA GLN A 147 5.96 -2.69 -21.75
C GLN A 147 5.26 -1.51 -21.04
N ASP A 148 4.87 -0.48 -21.79
CA ASP A 148 4.10 0.67 -21.29
C ASP A 148 2.63 0.34 -21.00
N THR A 149 2.02 -0.62 -21.72
CA THR A 149 0.59 -0.96 -21.59
C THR A 149 0.31 -2.20 -20.74
N VAL A 150 1.30 -3.08 -20.52
CA VAL A 150 1.12 -4.35 -19.80
C VAL A 150 0.64 -4.17 -18.35
N SER A 151 1.03 -3.07 -17.69
CA SER A 151 0.58 -2.76 -16.33
C SER A 151 -0.91 -2.40 -16.29
N ALA A 152 -1.35 -1.56 -17.23
CA ALA A 152 -2.76 -1.18 -17.37
C ALA A 152 -3.62 -2.40 -17.76
N HIS A 153 -3.13 -3.25 -18.66
CA HIS A 153 -3.79 -4.53 -18.95
C HIS A 153 -3.87 -5.42 -17.70
N GLY A 154 -2.82 -5.52 -16.89
CA GLY A 154 -2.83 -6.33 -15.66
C GLY A 154 -3.99 -5.99 -14.72
N ALA A 155 -4.33 -4.69 -14.62
CA ALA A 155 -5.46 -4.23 -13.83
C ALA A 155 -6.82 -4.70 -14.39
N SER A 156 -6.98 -4.81 -15.71
CA SER A 156 -8.22 -5.19 -16.41
C SER A 156 -8.22 -6.62 -16.97
N CYS A 157 -7.15 -7.39 -16.78
CA CYS A 157 -6.97 -8.71 -17.36
C CYS A 157 -8.10 -9.66 -16.93
N ALA A 158 -8.74 -10.30 -17.91
CA ALA A 158 -9.83 -11.24 -17.70
C ALA A 158 -9.40 -12.50 -16.92
N ARG A 159 -8.11 -12.87 -16.99
CA ARG A 159 -7.54 -14.03 -16.28
C ARG A 159 -6.85 -13.67 -14.97
N ALA A 160 -6.85 -12.39 -14.58
CA ALA A 160 -6.32 -11.99 -13.28
C ALA A 160 -7.18 -12.61 -12.15
N PRO A 161 -6.55 -13.24 -11.14
CA PRO A 161 -7.26 -13.77 -9.98
C PRO A 161 -7.90 -12.64 -9.19
N VAL A 162 -9.18 -12.79 -8.84
CA VAL A 162 -9.92 -11.89 -7.95
C VAL A 162 -10.50 -12.67 -6.78
N ALA A 163 -10.60 -12.00 -5.62
CA ALA A 163 -11.19 -12.59 -4.44
C ALA A 163 -12.71 -12.70 -4.60
N CYS A 164 -13.29 -13.83 -4.18
CA CYS A 164 -14.73 -14.00 -4.19
C CYS A 164 -15.39 -13.10 -3.13
N PRO A 165 -16.37 -12.24 -3.50
CA PRO A 165 -17.09 -11.39 -2.54
C PRO A 165 -17.80 -12.17 -1.42
N GLN A 166 -18.21 -13.41 -1.69
CA GLN A 166 -18.88 -14.30 -0.73
C GLN A 166 -17.89 -15.08 0.17
N ARG A 167 -16.58 -14.80 0.07
CA ARG A 167 -15.50 -15.39 0.90
C ARG A 167 -15.57 -16.92 1.01
N CYS A 168 -15.93 -17.59 -0.08
CA CYS A 168 -16.13 -19.05 -0.13
C CYS A 168 -14.85 -19.91 0.00
N GLY A 169 -13.71 -19.31 0.32
CA GLY A 169 -12.42 -20.01 0.44
C GLY A 169 -11.76 -20.41 -0.88
N ALA A 170 -12.41 -20.25 -2.03
CA ALA A 170 -11.79 -20.49 -3.33
C ALA A 170 -10.64 -19.49 -3.59
N SER A 171 -9.41 -20.01 -3.70
CA SER A 171 -8.22 -19.21 -3.90
C SER A 171 -8.12 -18.71 -5.35
N GLY A 172 -8.53 -17.46 -5.57
CA GLY A 172 -8.21 -16.68 -6.78
C GLY A 172 -8.99 -17.08 -8.03
N VAL A 173 -10.29 -16.74 -8.08
CA VAL A 173 -11.14 -17.00 -9.24
C VAL A 173 -10.74 -16.05 -10.39
N PRO A 174 -10.54 -16.53 -11.63
CA PRO A 174 -10.30 -15.65 -12.78
C PRO A 174 -11.44 -14.64 -12.95
N ARG A 175 -11.11 -13.38 -13.25
CA ARG A 175 -12.10 -12.31 -13.39
C ARG A 175 -13.24 -12.64 -14.38
N ALA A 176 -12.95 -13.29 -15.50
CA ALA A 176 -13.96 -13.72 -16.48
C ALA A 176 -14.93 -14.76 -15.91
N ASP A 177 -14.43 -15.66 -15.07
CA ASP A 177 -15.19 -16.78 -14.52
C ASP A 177 -15.95 -16.38 -13.24
N LEU A 178 -15.68 -15.19 -12.68
CA LEU A 178 -16.33 -14.71 -11.47
C LEU A 178 -17.86 -14.71 -11.60
N ALA A 179 -18.40 -14.31 -12.76
CA ALA A 179 -19.85 -14.30 -12.98
C ALA A 179 -20.46 -15.71 -12.99
N ALA A 180 -19.77 -16.69 -13.58
CA ALA A 180 -20.19 -18.09 -13.57
C ALA A 180 -20.08 -18.67 -12.16
N HIS A 181 -18.94 -18.46 -11.50
CA HIS A 181 -18.71 -18.85 -10.12
C HIS A 181 -19.79 -18.31 -9.15
N LEU A 182 -20.23 -17.06 -9.33
CA LEU A 182 -21.32 -16.48 -8.53
C LEU A 182 -22.70 -17.10 -8.86
N ARG A 183 -22.94 -17.56 -10.10
CA ARG A 183 -24.14 -18.33 -10.44
C ARG A 183 -24.10 -19.72 -9.81
N ASP A 184 -22.95 -20.35 -9.72
CA ASP A 184 -22.79 -21.63 -9.03
C ASP A 184 -23.03 -21.48 -7.52
N HIS A 185 -22.59 -20.36 -6.92
CA HIS A 185 -22.99 -20.00 -5.56
C HIS A 185 -24.50 -19.80 -5.42
N ALA A 186 -25.14 -19.16 -6.40
CA ALA A 186 -26.59 -18.98 -6.39
C ALA A 186 -27.34 -20.31 -6.55
N ALA A 187 -26.84 -21.24 -7.38
CA ALA A 187 -27.41 -22.57 -7.56
C ALA A 187 -27.17 -23.47 -6.33
N ALA A 188 -25.97 -23.43 -5.75
CA ALA A 188 -25.66 -24.12 -4.50
C ALA A 188 -26.44 -23.54 -3.30
N ALA A 189 -26.64 -22.22 -3.25
CA ALA A 189 -27.48 -21.55 -2.26
C ALA A 189 -28.97 -21.76 -2.49
N ALA A 190 -29.41 -22.07 -3.72
CA ALA A 190 -30.77 -22.52 -4.00
C ALA A 190 -30.99 -23.96 -3.49
N ALA A 191 -29.95 -24.78 -3.42
CA ALA A 191 -30.01 -26.15 -2.90
C ALA A 191 -29.78 -26.25 -1.37
N ALA A 192 -29.05 -25.31 -0.76
CA ALA A 192 -28.74 -25.33 0.67
C ALA A 192 -29.74 -24.51 1.50
N ALA A 193 -30.37 -25.15 2.50
CA ALA A 193 -31.22 -24.45 3.46
C ALA A 193 -30.38 -23.54 4.36
N LEU A 194 -30.48 -22.23 4.14
CA LEU A 194 -29.80 -21.20 4.93
C LEU A 194 -30.62 -20.86 6.19
N PRO A 195 -29.97 -20.61 7.33
CA PRO A 195 -30.66 -20.16 8.55
C PRO A 195 -31.10 -18.69 8.45
N CYS A 196 -32.19 -18.35 9.14
CA CYS A 196 -32.67 -16.97 9.29
C CYS A 196 -31.62 -16.07 9.97
N SER A 197 -31.56 -14.80 9.56
CA SER A 197 -30.67 -13.77 10.12
C SER A 197 -30.93 -13.52 11.62
N PHE A 198 -32.15 -13.77 12.09
CA PHE A 198 -32.54 -13.66 13.50
C PHE A 198 -32.27 -14.94 14.31
N ARG A 199 -31.43 -15.86 13.82
CA ARG A 199 -31.08 -17.11 14.52
C ARG A 199 -30.53 -16.86 15.92
N ASP A 200 -29.64 -15.88 16.07
CA ASP A 200 -29.02 -15.58 17.36
C ASP A 200 -30.00 -14.91 18.34
N ALA A 201 -31.06 -14.28 17.82
CA ALA A 201 -32.20 -13.84 18.61
C ALA A 201 -33.16 -14.98 18.99
N GLY A 202 -33.05 -16.15 18.34
CA GLY A 202 -33.79 -17.37 18.66
C GLY A 202 -34.63 -17.94 17.51
N CYS A 203 -34.60 -17.35 16.31
CA CYS A 203 -35.35 -17.87 15.17
C CYS A 203 -34.77 -19.20 14.68
N ARG A 204 -35.62 -20.21 14.48
CA ARG A 204 -35.18 -21.55 14.05
C ARG A 204 -35.40 -21.84 12.57
N PHE A 205 -35.95 -20.87 11.83
CA PHE A 205 -36.27 -21.05 10.43
C PHE A 205 -34.99 -21.28 9.59
N LYS A 206 -35.08 -22.25 8.67
CA LYS A 206 -34.09 -22.51 7.63
C LYS A 206 -34.80 -22.73 6.31
N GLY A 207 -34.29 -22.16 5.23
CA GLY A 207 -34.90 -22.30 3.91
C GLY A 207 -34.02 -21.79 2.78
N THR A 208 -34.52 -21.88 1.55
CA THR A 208 -33.88 -21.25 0.39
C THR A 208 -33.92 -19.73 0.55
N ARG A 209 -33.13 -19.00 -0.25
CA ARG A 209 -33.12 -17.52 -0.21
C ARG A 209 -34.52 -16.91 -0.41
N GLN A 210 -35.29 -17.41 -1.37
CA GLN A 210 -36.67 -16.96 -1.62
C GLN A 210 -37.60 -17.26 -0.43
N ALA A 211 -37.49 -18.44 0.18
CA ALA A 211 -38.28 -18.79 1.36
C ALA A 211 -37.88 -17.94 2.59
N LEU A 212 -36.61 -17.57 2.71
CA LEU A 212 -36.11 -16.66 3.75
C LEU A 212 -36.62 -15.23 3.58
N GLU A 213 -36.64 -14.69 2.37
CA GLU A 213 -37.18 -13.36 2.09
C GLU A 213 -38.65 -13.28 2.49
N LYS A 214 -39.45 -14.23 2.02
CA LYS A 214 -40.87 -14.35 2.41
C LYS A 214 -41.06 -14.53 3.91
N HIS A 215 -40.30 -15.44 4.54
CA HIS A 215 -40.36 -15.64 5.99
C HIS A 215 -40.02 -14.36 6.77
N THR A 216 -39.03 -13.59 6.32
CA THR A 216 -38.59 -12.37 7.00
C THR A 216 -39.67 -11.30 6.97
N GLU A 217 -40.37 -11.14 5.84
CA GLU A 217 -41.50 -10.22 5.69
C GLU A 217 -42.69 -10.64 6.56
N GLU A 218 -43.08 -11.93 6.50
CA GLU A 218 -44.25 -12.45 7.22
C GLU A 218 -44.03 -12.54 8.75
N SER A 219 -42.78 -12.77 9.18
CA SER A 219 -42.44 -13.00 10.60
C SER A 219 -41.85 -11.78 11.30
N CYS A 220 -41.99 -10.58 10.72
CA CYS A 220 -41.39 -9.34 11.24
C CYS A 220 -41.77 -9.06 12.72
N GLN A 221 -43.05 -9.23 13.08
CA GLN A 221 -43.50 -9.04 14.47
C GLN A 221 -42.86 -10.04 15.44
N GLN A 222 -42.72 -11.30 15.02
CA GLN A 222 -42.06 -12.34 15.81
C GLN A 222 -40.57 -12.05 15.98
N HIS A 223 -39.89 -11.62 14.91
CA HIS A 223 -38.49 -11.21 14.96
C HIS A 223 -38.28 -10.01 15.89
N LEU A 224 -39.15 -9.00 15.84
CA LEU A 224 -39.09 -7.86 16.74
C LEU A 224 -39.25 -8.29 18.21
N ALA A 225 -40.18 -9.21 18.50
CA ALA A 225 -40.35 -9.76 19.84
C ALA A 225 -39.11 -10.53 20.32
N LEU A 226 -38.48 -11.33 19.45
CA LEU A 226 -37.24 -12.07 19.77
C LEU A 226 -36.08 -11.11 20.07
N VAL A 227 -35.90 -10.08 19.25
CA VAL A 227 -34.85 -9.07 19.45
C VAL A 227 -35.09 -8.29 20.75
N SER A 228 -36.33 -7.88 21.02
CA SER A 228 -36.70 -7.21 22.27
C SER A 228 -36.39 -8.09 23.49
N ALA A 229 -36.78 -9.37 23.46
CA ALA A 229 -36.50 -10.32 24.53
C ALA A 229 -34.99 -10.57 24.73
N LEU A 230 -34.22 -10.66 23.63
CA LEU A 230 -32.76 -10.77 23.68
C LEU A 230 -32.15 -9.52 24.34
N ALA A 231 -32.58 -8.33 23.93
CA ALA A 231 -32.10 -7.06 24.49
C ALA A 231 -32.39 -6.97 26.00
N SER A 232 -33.60 -7.32 26.44
CA SER A 232 -33.94 -7.36 27.87
C SER A 232 -33.13 -8.40 28.65
N ARG A 233 -32.80 -9.55 28.05
CA ARG A 233 -31.94 -10.56 28.68
C ARG A 233 -30.51 -10.04 28.81
N GLN A 234 -29.97 -9.42 27.76
CA GLN A 234 -28.63 -8.83 27.77
C GLN A 234 -28.52 -7.70 28.79
N ALA A 235 -29.54 -6.83 28.90
CA ALA A 235 -29.58 -5.78 29.93
C ALA A 235 -29.49 -6.37 31.35
N ARG A 236 -30.29 -7.41 31.65
CA ARG A 236 -30.22 -8.11 32.94
C ARG A 236 -28.86 -8.74 33.21
N GLN A 237 -28.22 -9.32 32.19
CA GLN A 237 -26.87 -9.88 32.32
C GLN A 237 -25.83 -8.79 32.58
N LEU A 238 -25.93 -7.65 31.90
CA LEU A 238 -25.04 -6.50 32.15
C LEU A 238 -25.20 -5.96 33.56
N ASP A 239 -26.42 -5.83 34.07
CA ASP A 239 -26.66 -5.38 35.44
C ASP A 239 -26.15 -6.39 36.47
N SER A 240 -26.32 -7.69 36.21
CA SER A 240 -25.74 -8.76 37.04
C SER A 240 -24.22 -8.72 37.07
N LEU A 241 -23.58 -8.53 35.91
CA LEU A 241 -22.13 -8.40 35.79
C LEU A 241 -21.62 -7.13 36.48
N ARG A 242 -22.30 -5.99 36.31
CA ARG A 242 -21.99 -4.75 37.03
C ARG A 242 -22.06 -4.96 38.54
N ALA A 243 -23.11 -5.62 39.03
CA ALA A 243 -23.23 -5.94 40.45
C ALA A 243 -22.12 -6.91 40.92
N ALA A 244 -21.73 -7.89 40.10
CA ALA A 244 -20.63 -8.80 40.42
C ALA A 244 -19.27 -8.09 40.46
N VAL A 245 -18.97 -7.24 39.48
CA VAL A 245 -17.77 -6.40 39.45
C VAL A 245 -17.76 -5.44 40.64
N ALA A 246 -18.90 -4.82 40.97
CA ALA A 246 -19.02 -3.98 42.16
C ALA A 246 -18.70 -4.74 43.45
N ARG A 247 -19.16 -5.99 43.59
CA ARG A 247 -18.81 -6.87 44.74
C ARG A 247 -17.34 -7.26 44.78
N LEU A 248 -16.71 -7.51 43.63
CA LEU A 248 -15.29 -7.86 43.55
C LEU A 248 -14.36 -6.66 43.77
N SER A 249 -14.84 -5.45 43.47
CA SER A 249 -14.10 -4.20 43.64
C SER A 249 -14.24 -3.61 45.05
N VAL A 250 -14.89 -4.30 45.99
CA VAL A 250 -15.08 -3.81 47.35
C VAL A 250 -13.74 -3.83 48.08
N ASN A 251 -13.23 -2.65 48.42
CA ASN A 251 -12.05 -2.52 49.26
C ASN A 251 -12.45 -2.80 50.73
N CYS A 252 -11.90 -3.86 51.30
CA CYS A 252 -12.14 -4.29 52.68
C CYS A 252 -10.91 -4.16 53.58
N SER A 253 -9.90 -3.38 53.18
CA SER A 253 -8.64 -3.25 53.92
C SER A 253 -8.71 -2.27 55.09
N GLY A 254 -9.81 -1.51 55.22
CA GLY A 254 -9.90 -0.36 56.10
C GLY A 254 -9.10 0.86 55.63
N ALA A 255 -8.45 0.80 54.48
CA ALA A 255 -7.75 1.92 53.87
C ALA A 255 -8.20 2.16 52.42
N LEU A 256 -8.82 3.30 52.16
CA LEU A 256 -9.13 3.79 50.81
C LEU A 256 -8.04 4.74 50.34
N VAL A 257 -7.45 4.51 49.17
CA VAL A 257 -6.67 5.52 48.43
C VAL A 257 -7.53 6.02 47.27
N TRP A 258 -8.01 7.25 47.36
CA TRP A 258 -8.89 7.87 46.38
C TRP A 258 -8.10 8.77 45.44
N ARG A 259 -8.09 8.39 44.16
CA ARG A 259 -7.56 9.19 43.07
C ARG A 259 -8.62 10.15 42.56
N ILE A 260 -8.36 11.45 42.65
CA ILE A 260 -9.21 12.51 42.12
C ILE A 260 -8.52 13.10 40.89
N SER A 261 -9.00 12.73 39.70
CA SER A 261 -8.55 13.28 38.41
C SER A 261 -9.32 14.55 38.04
N ASP A 262 -8.90 15.23 36.97
CA ASP A 262 -9.58 16.41 36.41
C ASP A 262 -9.76 17.53 37.46
N TRP A 263 -8.72 17.72 38.28
CA TRP A 263 -8.78 18.60 39.45
C TRP A 263 -9.14 20.04 39.07
N ALA A 264 -8.53 20.58 37.99
CA ALA A 264 -8.77 21.94 37.55
C ALA A 264 -10.23 22.17 37.17
N ALA A 265 -10.85 21.23 36.43
CA ALA A 265 -12.24 21.30 36.04
C ALA A 265 -13.17 21.21 37.26
N LYS A 266 -12.93 20.26 38.16
CA LYS A 266 -13.72 20.09 39.39
C LYS A 266 -13.59 21.27 40.35
N MET A 267 -12.40 21.87 40.45
CA MET A 267 -12.17 23.08 41.25
C MET A 267 -12.89 24.29 40.65
N ALA A 268 -12.88 24.44 39.32
CA ALA A 268 -13.62 25.51 38.65
C ALA A 268 -15.13 25.36 38.87
N GLU A 269 -15.66 24.14 38.74
CA GLU A 269 -17.07 23.86 39.03
C GLU A 269 -17.43 24.19 40.49
N ALA A 270 -16.60 23.74 41.45
CA ALA A 270 -16.82 23.99 42.88
C ALA A 270 -16.71 25.48 43.28
N LYS A 271 -16.13 26.33 42.45
CA LYS A 271 -16.13 27.80 42.64
C LYS A 271 -17.35 28.48 42.05
N CYS A 272 -17.95 27.89 41.02
CA CYS A 272 -19.12 28.45 40.33
C CYS A 272 -20.44 28.00 40.96
N LYS A 273 -20.45 26.83 41.62
CA LYS A 273 -21.62 26.24 42.25
C LYS A 273 -21.35 26.00 43.72
N ASP A 274 -22.26 26.42 44.58
CA ASP A 274 -22.17 26.17 46.02
C ASP A 274 -22.46 24.69 46.32
N GLY A 275 -21.74 24.13 47.29
CA GLY A 275 -22.02 22.79 47.82
C GLY A 275 -21.64 21.62 46.91
N VAL A 276 -20.74 21.80 45.93
CA VAL A 276 -20.25 20.70 45.07
C VAL A 276 -19.47 19.68 45.92
N GLU A 277 -20.12 18.56 46.23
CA GLU A 277 -19.56 17.43 46.96
C GLU A 277 -19.01 16.37 45.99
N LEU A 278 -17.72 16.07 46.10
CA LEU A 278 -17.14 14.89 45.48
C LEU A 278 -17.27 13.71 46.44
N VAL A 279 -17.68 12.56 45.92
CA VAL A 279 -17.96 11.37 46.72
C VAL A 279 -17.10 10.20 46.26
N SER A 280 -16.46 9.51 47.20
CA SER A 280 -15.63 8.34 46.90
C SER A 280 -16.47 7.08 46.63
N PRO A 281 -15.88 6.05 46.00
CA PRO A 281 -16.41 4.70 46.10
C PRO A 281 -16.57 4.30 47.58
N ALA A 282 -17.60 3.53 47.88
CA ALA A 282 -17.76 2.97 49.22
C ALA A 282 -16.68 1.91 49.49
N PHE A 283 -16.23 1.84 50.73
CA PHE A 283 -15.24 0.86 51.19
C PHE A 283 -15.60 0.35 52.58
N TYR A 284 -15.01 -0.76 52.99
CA TYR A 284 -15.25 -1.38 54.27
C TYR A 284 -14.01 -1.35 55.16
N THR A 285 -14.24 -1.25 56.45
CA THR A 285 -13.20 -1.34 57.50
C THR A 285 -12.55 -2.72 57.58
N SER A 286 -13.29 -3.77 57.23
CA SER A 286 -12.83 -5.17 57.12
C SER A 286 -13.78 -5.96 56.21
N GLN A 287 -13.50 -7.22 55.91
CA GLN A 287 -14.36 -8.07 55.06
C GLN A 287 -15.83 -8.12 55.52
N TYR A 288 -16.06 -8.01 56.83
CA TYR A 288 -17.38 -8.04 57.47
C TYR A 288 -17.60 -6.79 58.34
N GLY A 289 -16.96 -5.66 57.98
CA GLY A 289 -16.87 -4.45 58.79
C GLY A 289 -17.92 -3.38 58.47
N TYR A 290 -17.73 -2.19 59.05
CA TYR A 290 -18.52 -0.99 58.73
C TYR A 290 -18.29 -0.55 57.29
N LYS A 291 -19.37 -0.13 56.61
CA LYS A 291 -19.34 0.48 55.28
C LYS A 291 -19.20 1.99 55.39
N LEU A 292 -18.23 2.54 54.67
CA LEU A 292 -17.82 3.94 54.75
C LEU A 292 -17.73 4.58 53.37
N GLN A 293 -17.87 5.89 53.33
CA GLN A 293 -17.70 6.69 52.12
C GLN A 293 -17.10 8.06 52.46
N ALA A 294 -16.04 8.44 51.74
CA ALA A 294 -15.40 9.73 51.91
C ALA A 294 -16.08 10.79 51.04
N SER A 295 -16.11 12.01 51.55
CA SER A 295 -16.63 13.19 50.86
C SER A 295 -15.60 14.31 50.87
N LEU A 296 -15.51 15.06 49.77
CA LEU A 296 -14.53 16.11 49.57
C LEU A 296 -15.20 17.34 48.94
N PHE A 297 -15.01 18.50 49.56
CA PHE A 297 -15.40 19.79 49.00
C PHE A 297 -14.13 20.55 48.64
N LEU A 298 -13.81 20.61 47.34
CA LEU A 298 -12.57 21.22 46.85
C LEU A 298 -12.49 22.72 47.19
N ASN A 299 -13.61 23.43 47.04
CA ASN A 299 -13.74 24.84 47.40
C ASN A 299 -14.22 25.04 48.85
N GLY A 300 -14.18 24.00 49.67
CA GLY A 300 -14.58 24.04 51.07
C GLY A 300 -16.09 24.15 51.27
N ASN A 301 -16.50 24.10 52.53
CA ASN A 301 -17.87 24.31 52.98
C ASN A 301 -17.86 24.79 54.45
N GLY A 302 -18.96 25.39 54.89
CA GLY A 302 -19.11 25.87 56.26
C GLY A 302 -17.95 26.78 56.68
N ALA A 303 -17.27 26.45 57.79
CA ALA A 303 -16.21 27.30 58.33
C ALA A 303 -14.97 27.47 57.41
N GLY A 304 -14.76 26.61 56.42
CA GLY A 304 -13.62 26.67 55.48
C GLY A 304 -14.02 26.97 54.04
N GLU A 305 -15.26 27.37 53.80
CA GLU A 305 -15.76 27.75 52.49
C GLU A 305 -14.86 28.80 51.81
N ALA A 306 -14.65 28.61 50.51
CA ALA A 306 -13.81 29.41 49.61
C ALA A 306 -12.32 29.57 49.99
N THR A 307 -11.88 29.02 51.13
CA THR A 307 -10.53 29.25 51.67
C THR A 307 -9.75 27.96 51.89
N HIS A 308 -10.45 26.87 52.17
CA HIS A 308 -9.90 25.56 52.46
C HIS A 308 -10.56 24.50 51.59
N MET A 309 -9.90 23.35 51.46
CA MET A 309 -10.53 22.11 51.07
C MET A 309 -11.08 21.44 52.33
N SER A 310 -12.30 20.92 52.26
CA SER A 310 -12.93 20.21 53.39
C SER A 310 -13.05 18.72 53.10
N VAL A 311 -12.85 17.87 54.11
CA VAL A 311 -12.95 16.42 53.96
C VAL A 311 -13.81 15.80 55.06
N TYR A 312 -14.64 14.82 54.70
CA TYR A 312 -15.56 14.15 55.59
C TYR A 312 -15.60 12.64 55.35
N ILE A 313 -16.08 11.89 56.35
CA ILE A 313 -16.42 10.47 56.26
C ILE A 313 -17.89 10.28 56.66
N LYS A 314 -18.60 9.48 55.88
CA LYS A 314 -19.98 9.05 56.15
C LYS A 314 -19.98 7.55 56.44
N ILE A 315 -20.78 7.13 57.43
CA ILE A 315 -21.10 5.73 57.67
C ILE A 315 -22.35 5.41 56.88
N LEU A 316 -22.28 4.40 56.03
CA LEU A 316 -23.38 3.95 55.19
C LEU A 316 -24.01 2.69 55.78
N PRO A 317 -25.31 2.43 55.53
CA PRO A 317 -25.92 1.14 55.84
C PRO A 317 -25.10 -0.01 55.22
N GLY A 318 -24.63 -0.91 56.08
CA GLY A 318 -23.82 -2.07 55.74
C GLY A 318 -24.58 -3.39 55.92
N GLU A 319 -24.18 -4.42 55.18
CA GLU A 319 -24.79 -5.76 55.26
C GLU A 319 -24.59 -6.41 56.64
N TYR A 320 -23.53 -6.01 57.35
CA TYR A 320 -23.10 -6.62 58.63
C TYR A 320 -23.46 -5.77 59.85
N ASP A 321 -24.21 -4.67 59.70
CA ASP A 321 -24.47 -3.71 60.78
C ASP A 321 -25.11 -4.33 62.03
N ALA A 322 -25.83 -5.44 61.89
CA ALA A 322 -26.42 -6.20 63.00
C ALA A 322 -25.38 -6.94 63.86
N LEU A 323 -24.20 -7.23 63.31
CA LEU A 323 -23.10 -7.95 63.98
C LEU A 323 -22.04 -7.00 64.56
N LEU A 324 -22.06 -5.73 64.14
CA LEU A 324 -21.06 -4.73 64.51
C LEU A 324 -21.42 -4.02 65.82
N ARG A 325 -20.40 -3.51 66.51
CA ARG A 325 -20.59 -2.71 67.74
C ARG A 325 -21.02 -1.29 67.38
N TRP A 326 -21.90 -0.71 68.18
CA TRP A 326 -22.34 0.68 68.00
C TRP A 326 -22.29 1.44 69.33
N PRO A 327 -21.98 2.75 69.32
CA PRO A 327 -21.63 3.58 68.16
C PRO A 327 -20.25 3.24 67.55
N PHE A 328 -20.01 3.66 66.31
CA PHE A 328 -18.72 3.51 65.64
C PHE A 328 -17.63 4.27 66.40
N ALA A 329 -16.52 3.60 66.70
CA ALA A 329 -15.47 4.11 67.59
C ALA A 329 -14.05 3.86 67.06
N HIS A 330 -13.89 3.55 65.77
CA HIS A 330 -12.57 3.36 65.17
C HIS A 330 -11.94 4.69 64.78
N THR A 331 -10.63 4.82 64.99
CA THR A 331 -9.89 6.04 64.65
C THR A 331 -9.87 6.22 63.14
N VAL A 332 -10.23 7.40 62.66
CA VAL A 332 -10.21 7.74 61.23
C VAL A 332 -9.10 8.72 60.97
N SER A 333 -8.29 8.46 59.96
CA SER A 333 -7.23 9.35 59.49
C SER A 333 -7.41 9.67 58.01
N PHE A 334 -7.31 10.95 57.68
CA PHE A 334 -7.21 11.46 56.31
C PHE A 334 -5.75 11.79 56.02
N THR A 335 -5.27 11.43 54.84
CA THR A 335 -3.91 11.76 54.38
C THR A 335 -4.00 12.33 52.98
N LEU A 336 -3.63 13.59 52.80
CA LEU A 336 -3.41 14.19 51.49
C LEU A 336 -1.95 13.97 51.09
N PHE A 337 -1.72 13.31 49.95
CA PHE A 337 -0.37 12.95 49.53
C PHE A 337 0.35 14.09 48.81
N ASP A 338 1.59 14.34 49.21
CA ASP A 338 2.55 15.13 48.45
C ASP A 338 3.21 14.22 47.40
N GLN A 339 2.94 14.48 46.12
CA GLN A 339 3.35 13.64 44.97
C GLN A 339 4.78 13.93 44.49
N SER A 340 5.65 14.33 45.43
CA SER A 340 7.06 14.57 45.17
C SER A 340 7.75 13.29 44.67
N SER A 341 8.64 13.42 43.68
CA SER A 341 9.28 12.28 42.99
C SER A 341 10.16 11.40 43.89
N SER A 342 10.46 11.85 45.11
CA SER A 342 11.20 11.09 46.13
C SER A 342 10.30 10.94 47.37
N PRO A 343 9.92 9.71 47.76
CA PRO A 343 9.04 9.46 48.91
C PRO A 343 9.55 10.06 50.22
N ASP A 344 10.86 10.07 50.43
CA ASP A 344 11.48 10.59 51.66
C ASP A 344 11.38 12.12 51.81
N ARG A 345 11.05 12.83 50.72
CA ARG A 345 10.84 14.29 50.72
C ARG A 345 9.36 14.69 50.71
N ALA A 346 8.45 13.72 50.55
CA ALA A 346 7.03 13.98 50.54
C ALA A 346 6.56 14.40 51.93
N CYS A 347 5.95 15.58 52.05
CA CYS A 347 5.31 16.00 53.29
C CYS A 347 3.80 15.93 53.15
N ASN A 348 3.26 14.74 53.39
CA ASN A 348 1.83 14.50 53.41
C ASN A 348 1.16 15.29 54.55
N ILE A 349 -0.06 15.75 54.31
CA ILE A 349 -0.89 16.37 55.35
C ILE A 349 -1.76 15.27 55.94
N VAL A 350 -1.71 15.08 57.25
CA VAL A 350 -2.47 14.04 57.97
C VAL A 350 -3.30 14.69 59.05
N GLU A 351 -4.60 14.43 59.05
CA GLU A 351 -5.51 14.77 60.15
C GLU A 351 -6.24 13.51 60.60
N SER A 352 -6.42 13.33 61.89
CA SER A 352 -7.08 12.17 62.45
C SER A 352 -7.95 12.52 63.64
N PHE A 353 -9.01 11.76 63.84
CA PHE A 353 -9.88 11.91 65.00
C PHE A 353 -10.36 10.54 65.51
N VAL A 354 -10.71 10.50 66.78
CA VAL A 354 -11.43 9.38 67.40
C VAL A 354 -12.89 9.78 67.50
N PRO A 355 -13.84 9.01 66.93
CA PRO A 355 -15.26 9.32 67.04
C PRO A 355 -15.73 9.37 68.49
N ASP A 356 -16.42 10.45 68.86
CA ASP A 356 -17.08 10.54 70.17
C ASP A 356 -18.38 9.70 70.17
N PRO A 357 -18.60 8.82 71.17
CA PRO A 357 -19.81 8.00 71.26
C PRO A 357 -21.13 8.79 71.33
N THR A 358 -21.10 10.05 71.75
CA THR A 358 -22.29 10.92 71.85
C THR A 358 -22.71 11.52 70.51
N TRP A 359 -21.86 11.45 69.49
CA TRP A 359 -22.13 12.02 68.18
C TRP A 359 -23.15 11.18 67.39
N LYS A 360 -24.23 11.82 66.95
CA LYS A 360 -25.33 11.17 66.21
C LYS A 360 -24.88 10.51 64.90
N ASN A 361 -23.90 11.10 64.22
CA ASN A 361 -23.39 10.62 62.93
C ASN A 361 -22.67 9.26 63.01
N PHE A 362 -22.34 8.80 64.23
CA PHE A 362 -21.64 7.54 64.48
C PHE A 362 -22.54 6.47 65.10
N GLN A 363 -23.84 6.74 65.22
CA GLN A 363 -24.84 5.74 65.62
C GLN A 363 -25.15 4.79 64.47
N ARG A 364 -25.79 3.65 64.79
CA ARG A 364 -26.19 2.67 63.78
C ARG A 364 -27.09 3.33 62.72
N PRO A 365 -26.74 3.27 61.43
CA PRO A 365 -27.53 3.89 60.38
C PRO A 365 -28.86 3.13 60.21
N SER A 366 -29.98 3.86 60.14
CA SER A 366 -31.33 3.29 60.10
C SER A 366 -32.00 3.36 58.72
N LYS A 367 -31.70 4.38 57.88
CA LYS A 367 -32.08 4.57 56.45
C LYS A 367 -31.09 5.53 55.74
N GLU A 368 -31.32 5.87 54.47
CA GLU A 368 -30.42 6.66 53.59
C GLU A 368 -29.75 7.87 54.28
N PRO A 369 -28.47 8.15 53.98
CA PRO A 369 -27.64 9.07 54.73
C PRO A 369 -27.92 10.54 54.38
N ASP A 370 -29.00 11.11 54.92
CA ASP A 370 -29.25 12.56 54.87
C ASP A 370 -28.37 13.37 55.85
N ALA A 371 -27.50 12.69 56.61
CA ALA A 371 -26.60 13.33 57.56
C ALA A 371 -25.28 13.76 56.91
N LEU A 372 -24.91 15.03 57.11
CA LEU A 372 -23.56 15.54 56.85
C LEU A 372 -22.55 14.63 57.57
N GLY A 373 -21.59 14.10 56.81
CA GLY A 373 -20.50 13.29 57.35
C GLY A 373 -19.68 14.05 58.38
N PHE A 374 -18.85 13.35 59.13
CA PHE A 374 -17.94 13.98 60.10
C PHE A 374 -16.55 14.17 59.50
N GLY A 375 -15.89 15.28 59.82
CA GLY A 375 -14.55 15.55 59.34
C GLY A 375 -14.16 17.00 59.55
N PHE A 376 -13.31 17.50 58.66
CA PHE A 376 -12.57 18.73 58.85
C PHE A 376 -13.02 19.78 57.81
N PRO A 377 -13.81 20.80 58.19
CA PRO A 377 -14.19 21.89 57.30
C PRO A 377 -12.98 22.76 56.89
N ARG A 378 -11.89 22.73 57.66
CA ARG A 378 -10.63 23.43 57.34
C ARG A 378 -9.47 22.44 57.27
N PHE A 379 -9.57 21.43 56.41
CA PHE A 379 -8.56 20.37 56.32
C PHE A 379 -7.22 20.89 55.77
N VAL A 380 -7.24 21.62 54.65
CA VAL A 380 -6.03 22.24 54.09
C VAL A 380 -6.39 23.54 53.38
N SER A 381 -5.63 24.60 53.60
CA SER A 381 -5.88 25.88 52.93
C SER A 381 -5.53 25.83 51.45
N HIS A 382 -6.23 26.60 50.62
CA HIS A 382 -5.90 26.70 49.19
C HIS A 382 -4.51 27.28 48.95
N GLU A 383 -4.00 28.09 49.88
CA GLU A 383 -2.62 28.58 49.84
C GLU A 383 -1.62 27.43 50.05
N MET A 384 -1.86 26.55 51.04
CA MET A 384 -1.00 25.40 51.29
C MET A 384 -1.03 24.39 50.14
N LEU A 385 -2.20 24.17 49.52
CA LEU A 385 -2.33 23.30 48.35
C LEU A 385 -1.40 23.70 47.19
N LYS A 386 -1.08 25.00 47.06
CA LYS A 386 -0.19 25.54 46.03
C LYS A 386 1.29 25.48 46.39
N LYS A 387 1.64 25.27 47.67
CA LYS A 387 3.03 25.32 48.15
C LYS A 387 3.84 24.06 47.85
N ARG A 388 3.19 22.94 47.56
CA ARG A 388 3.82 21.62 47.34
C ARG A 388 3.11 20.82 46.24
N ASN A 389 3.61 19.63 45.95
CA ASN A 389 3.13 18.76 44.86
C ASN A 389 1.88 17.96 45.25
N PHE A 390 0.90 18.57 45.93
CA PHE A 390 -0.36 17.90 46.28
C PHE A 390 -1.23 17.62 45.04
N ILE A 391 -1.13 18.48 44.03
CA ILE A 391 -1.74 18.30 42.71
C ILE A 391 -0.61 18.18 41.68
N LYS A 392 -0.59 17.08 40.94
CA LYS A 392 0.38 16.80 39.89
C LYS A 392 -0.33 16.13 38.72
N ASP A 393 -0.03 16.56 37.50
CA ASP A 393 -0.67 16.04 36.27
C ASP A 393 -2.21 16.07 36.32
N ASP A 394 -2.76 17.14 36.89
CA ASP A 394 -4.20 17.36 37.13
C ASP A 394 -4.89 16.30 38.01
N VAL A 395 -4.10 15.65 38.87
CA VAL A 395 -4.54 14.58 39.78
C VAL A 395 -4.14 14.88 41.22
N MET A 396 -5.02 14.54 42.16
CA MET A 396 -4.81 14.55 43.60
C MET A 396 -5.06 13.15 44.19
N PHE A 397 -4.34 12.79 45.25
CA PHE A 397 -4.57 11.55 46.00
C PHE A 397 -4.89 11.83 47.46
N LEU A 398 -6.04 11.32 47.91
CA LEU A 398 -6.49 11.38 49.30
C LEU A 398 -6.64 9.95 49.83
N ARG A 399 -6.01 9.65 50.96
CA ARG A 399 -6.23 8.39 51.67
C ARG A 399 -7.11 8.60 52.88
N VAL A 400 -8.05 7.67 53.08
CA VAL A 400 -8.82 7.52 54.31
C VAL A 400 -8.47 6.17 54.91
N LYS A 401 -7.93 6.15 56.12
CA LYS A 401 -7.58 4.91 56.84
C LYS A 401 -8.31 4.85 58.16
N VAL A 402 -8.91 3.71 58.43
CA VAL A 402 -9.64 3.41 59.67
C VAL A 402 -8.88 2.35 60.44
N ASP A 403 -8.43 2.71 61.64
CA ASP A 403 -7.69 1.83 62.52
C ASP A 403 -8.60 1.33 63.66
N PRO A 404 -8.83 0.00 63.76
CA PRO A 404 -9.69 -0.57 64.80
C PRO A 404 -9.01 -0.56 66.19
N SER A 405 -7.70 -0.34 66.23
CA SER A 405 -6.91 -0.27 67.46
C SER A 405 -7.27 0.98 68.26
N LYS A 406 -7.77 0.78 69.48
CA LYS A 406 -7.77 1.83 70.50
C LYS A 406 -6.31 2.16 70.83
N ILE A 407 -5.70 3.13 70.17
CA ILE A 407 -4.50 3.75 70.72
C ILE A 407 -5.00 4.65 71.85
N VAL A 408 -5.14 4.06 73.03
CA VAL A 408 -5.05 4.82 74.27
C VAL A 408 -3.57 5.14 74.42
N ALA A 409 -3.15 6.29 73.91
CA ALA A 409 -1.91 6.89 74.39
C ALA A 409 -2.23 7.38 75.81
N VAL A 410 -1.66 6.70 76.80
CA VAL A 410 -1.58 7.18 78.19
C VAL A 410 -0.56 8.30 78.24
#